data_AF-A0A917KU09-F1
#
_entry.id   AF-A0A917KU09-F1
#
_cell.length_a   1.000
_cell.length_b   1.000
_cell.length_c   1.000
_cell.angle_alpha   90.00
_cell.angle_beta   90.00
_cell.angle_gamma   90.00
#
_symmetry.space_group_name_H-M   'P 1'
#
loop_
_entity.id
_entity.type
_entity.pdbx_description
1 polymer ?
#
loop_
_entity_poly.entity_id
_entity_poly.type
_entity_poly.pdbx_seq_one_letter_code
_entity_poly.pdbx_strand_id
1 'polypeptide(L)'
;MLERNVVWVRGGSVANLLAVWRVHGLDRIMRRAWEAGVVLSGVSAGSLCWFRGGTTDSFGPELRPLTDALGFLPYGNGVHHDSDAGRSPLVHRPVADGTLPTAHCTDDGVGLVCRGTELVEAVAELPGRGAYIVRCEGDSAVEERIEPRRLPSPPS
;
A
#
# COMPACT_ATOMS: atom_id res chain seq x y z
N MET A 1 -10.17 -5.74 -29.33
CA MET A 1 -10.37 -5.35 -27.92
C MET A 1 -9.08 -5.67 -27.18
N LEU A 2 -8.46 -4.74 -26.45
CA LEU A 2 -7.37 -5.08 -25.54
C LEU A 2 -8.00 -5.76 -24.33
N GLU A 3 -7.80 -7.06 -24.18
CA GLU A 3 -8.13 -7.77 -22.94
C GLU A 3 -7.32 -7.12 -21.80
N ARG A 4 -7.99 -6.37 -20.93
CA ARG A 4 -7.39 -5.79 -19.74
C ARG A 4 -7.51 -6.82 -18.63
N ASN A 5 -6.44 -7.58 -18.43
CA ASN A 5 -6.34 -8.50 -17.31
C ASN A 5 -6.03 -7.71 -16.04
N VAL A 6 -6.78 -8.00 -14.97
CA VAL A 6 -6.59 -7.38 -13.65
C VAL A 6 -6.46 -8.50 -12.62
N VAL A 7 -5.46 -8.38 -11.74
CA VAL A 7 -5.37 -9.18 -10.52
C VAL A 7 -5.85 -8.31 -9.37
N TRP A 8 -6.87 -8.77 -8.64
CA TRP A 8 -7.42 -8.08 -7.48
C TRP A 8 -7.23 -8.91 -6.21
N VAL A 9 -6.58 -8.32 -5.21
CA VAL A 9 -6.29 -8.98 -3.93
C VAL A 9 -6.99 -8.26 -2.77
N ARG A 10 -7.80 -8.99 -2.01
CA ARG A 10 -8.49 -8.46 -0.82
C ARG A 10 -7.55 -8.39 0.40
N GLY A 11 -8.04 -7.76 1.47
CA GLY A 11 -7.36 -7.74 2.77
C GLY A 11 -7.28 -9.10 3.45
N GLY A 12 -6.66 -9.13 4.62
CA GLY A 12 -6.37 -10.34 5.39
C GLY A 12 -5.02 -10.21 6.10
N SER A 13 -4.33 -11.33 6.31
CA SER A 13 -2.95 -11.33 6.82
C SER A 13 -1.98 -11.24 5.64
N VAL A 14 -1.15 -10.19 5.62
CA VAL A 14 -0.05 -10.02 4.66
C VAL A 14 0.90 -11.20 4.77
N ALA A 15 1.26 -11.62 5.99
CA ALA A 15 2.17 -12.73 6.22
C ALA A 15 1.65 -14.03 5.58
N ASN A 16 0.35 -14.32 5.73
CA ASN A 16 -0.26 -15.52 5.16
C ASN A 16 -0.32 -15.44 3.62
N LEU A 17 -0.71 -14.29 3.06
CA LEU A 17 -0.72 -14.07 1.61
C LEU A 17 0.68 -14.31 1.02
N LEU A 18 1.71 -13.65 1.55
CA LEU A 18 3.09 -13.79 1.08
C LEU A 18 3.60 -15.22 1.24
N ALA A 19 3.33 -15.89 2.37
CA ALA A 19 3.77 -17.26 2.59
C ALA A 19 3.17 -18.23 1.55
N VAL A 20 1.85 -18.21 1.37
CA VAL A 20 1.15 -19.06 0.40
C VAL A 20 1.62 -18.76 -1.02
N TRP A 21 1.71 -17.49 -1.39
CA TRP A 21 2.13 -17.09 -2.73
C TRP A 21 3.55 -17.53 -3.07
N ARG A 22 4.49 -17.38 -2.14
CA ARG A 22 5.88 -17.81 -2.32
C ARG A 22 5.98 -19.33 -2.46
N VAL A 23 5.24 -20.08 -1.63
CA VAL A 23 5.19 -21.56 -1.71
C VAL A 23 4.72 -22.02 -3.10
N HIS A 24 3.79 -21.31 -3.72
CA HIS A 24 3.25 -21.64 -5.04
C HIS A 24 3.94 -20.89 -6.21
N GLY A 25 4.99 -20.10 -5.95
CA GLY A 25 5.68 -19.31 -6.97
C GLY A 25 4.84 -18.19 -7.62
N LEU A 26 3.75 -17.79 -6.96
CA LEU A 26 2.84 -16.74 -7.45
C LEU A 26 3.50 -15.36 -7.44
N ASP A 27 4.44 -15.11 -6.53
CA ASP A 27 5.27 -13.91 -6.50
C ASP A 27 5.95 -13.65 -7.87
N ARG A 28 6.58 -14.68 -8.44
CA ARG A 28 7.25 -14.60 -9.75
C ARG A 28 6.26 -14.50 -10.91
N ILE A 29 5.11 -15.15 -10.80
CA ILE A 29 4.06 -15.08 -11.81
C ILE A 29 3.46 -13.67 -11.85
N MET A 30 3.13 -13.10 -10.69
CA MET A 30 2.59 -11.73 -10.60
C MET A 30 3.58 -10.69 -11.06
N ARG A 31 4.89 -10.85 -10.76
CA ARG A 31 5.93 -9.97 -11.30
C ARG A 31 5.94 -9.97 -12.83
N ARG A 32 5.99 -11.14 -13.45
CA ARG A 32 5.95 -11.28 -14.92
C ARG A 32 4.67 -10.70 -15.52
N ALA A 33 3.53 -10.92 -14.87
CA ALA A 33 2.25 -10.36 -15.31
C ALA A 33 2.28 -8.83 -15.30
N TRP A 34 2.76 -8.23 -14.21
CA TRP A 34 2.89 -6.78 -14.08
C TRP A 34 3.85 -6.18 -15.12
N GLU A 35 5.01 -6.82 -15.32
CA GLU A 35 5.98 -6.42 -16.35
C GLU A 35 5.42 -6.56 -17.78
N ALA A 36 4.44 -7.46 -17.99
CA ALA A 36 3.70 -7.62 -19.24
C ALA A 36 2.49 -6.64 -19.37
N GLY A 37 2.30 -5.73 -18.42
CA GLY A 37 1.25 -4.71 -18.46
C GLY A 37 -0.10 -5.11 -17.84
N VAL A 38 -0.15 -6.23 -17.09
CA VAL A 38 -1.32 -6.58 -16.27
C VAL A 38 -1.44 -5.61 -15.10
N VAL A 39 -2.64 -5.12 -14.84
CA VAL A 39 -2.90 -4.24 -13.69
C VAL A 39 -2.99 -5.11 -12.44
N LEU A 40 -2.11 -4.85 -11.48
CA LEU A 40 -2.20 -5.41 -10.14
C LEU A 40 -2.90 -4.41 -9.23
N SER A 41 -3.87 -4.89 -8.47
CA SER A 41 -4.64 -4.08 -7.55
C SER A 41 -4.92 -4.85 -6.27
N GLY A 42 -5.05 -4.13 -5.17
CA GLY A 42 -5.43 -4.73 -3.91
C GLY A 42 -5.83 -3.71 -2.87
N VAL A 43 -6.46 -4.20 -1.82
CA VAL A 43 -6.93 -3.39 -0.68
C VAL A 43 -6.33 -3.88 0.61
N SER A 44 -6.02 -2.96 1.52
CA SER A 44 -5.48 -3.28 2.84
C SER A 44 -4.22 -4.18 2.73
N ALA A 45 -4.21 -5.36 3.34
CA ALA A 45 -3.11 -6.32 3.21
C ALA A 45 -2.74 -6.65 1.74
N GLY A 46 -3.73 -6.69 0.84
CA GLY A 46 -3.51 -6.91 -0.58
C GLY A 46 -2.73 -5.80 -1.26
N SER A 47 -2.95 -4.52 -0.88
CA SER A 47 -2.14 -3.41 -1.42
C SER A 47 -0.72 -3.49 -0.88
N LEU A 48 -0.57 -3.71 0.44
CA LEU A 48 0.74 -3.75 1.10
C LEU A 48 1.67 -4.80 0.48
N CYS A 49 1.13 -5.94 0.03
CA CYS A 49 1.92 -6.98 -0.64
C CYS A 49 2.72 -6.47 -1.86
N TRP A 50 2.24 -5.46 -2.58
CA TRP A 50 2.93 -4.92 -3.77
C TRP A 50 4.14 -4.04 -3.42
N PHE A 51 4.19 -3.51 -2.21
CA PHE A 51 5.23 -2.61 -1.74
C PHE A 51 6.44 -3.37 -1.22
N ARG A 52 7.50 -2.65 -0.84
CA ARG A 52 8.67 -3.24 -0.18
C ARG A 52 8.32 -3.73 1.23
N GLY A 53 7.40 -3.04 1.89
CA GLY A 53 6.96 -3.35 3.24
C GLY A 53 5.85 -2.42 3.71
N GLY A 54 5.49 -2.52 4.98
CA GLY A 54 4.46 -1.68 5.61
C GLY A 54 4.18 -2.12 7.05
N THR A 55 3.29 -1.42 7.73
CA THR A 55 2.83 -1.82 9.07
C THR A 55 1.64 -2.80 8.96
N THR A 56 1.65 -3.86 9.75
CA THR A 56 0.63 -4.91 9.69
C THR A 56 0.36 -5.56 11.05
N ASP A 57 -0.88 -5.99 11.26
CA ASP A 57 -1.40 -6.77 12.39
C ASP A 57 -1.37 -8.28 12.12
N SER A 58 -0.67 -8.72 11.07
CA SER A 58 -0.56 -10.13 10.66
C SER A 58 -0.08 -11.07 11.77
N PHE A 59 0.59 -10.53 12.81
CA PHE A 59 1.21 -11.28 13.91
C PHE A 59 0.53 -11.06 15.26
N GLY A 60 -0.63 -10.39 15.28
CA GLY A 60 -1.37 -10.04 16.50
C GLY A 60 -1.93 -8.62 16.43
N PRO A 61 -2.64 -8.17 17.49
CA PRO A 61 -3.36 -6.89 17.47
C PRO A 61 -2.44 -5.66 17.40
N GLU A 62 -1.18 -5.80 17.82
CA GLU A 62 -0.19 -4.74 17.72
C GLU A 62 0.42 -4.71 16.31
N LEU A 63 0.32 -3.55 15.65
CA LEU A 63 0.92 -3.31 14.34
C LEU A 63 2.44 -3.37 14.43
N ARG A 64 3.04 -4.12 13.51
CA ARG A 64 4.50 -4.27 13.38
C ARG A 64 4.95 -4.02 11.95
N PRO A 65 6.18 -3.53 11.74
CA PRO A 65 6.72 -3.43 10.39
C PRO A 65 6.96 -4.83 9.80
N LEU A 66 6.56 -5.01 8.55
CA LEU A 66 6.95 -6.09 7.67
C LEU A 66 7.79 -5.48 6.55
N THR A 67 9.00 -5.98 6.33
CA THR A 67 10.01 -5.36 5.44
C THR A 67 10.34 -6.22 4.21
N ASP A 68 9.71 -7.39 4.10
CA ASP A 68 9.92 -8.36 3.05
C ASP A 68 8.62 -8.64 2.28
N ALA A 69 7.89 -7.62 1.84
CA ALA A 69 6.80 -7.82 0.88
C ALA A 69 7.35 -8.09 -0.54
N LEU A 70 6.51 -8.06 -1.59
CA LEU A 70 6.96 -8.44 -2.94
C LEU A 70 7.90 -7.40 -3.57
N GLY A 71 7.88 -6.16 -3.09
CA GLY A 71 8.81 -5.10 -3.51
C GLY A 71 8.68 -4.73 -4.98
N PHE A 72 7.45 -4.71 -5.52
CA PHE A 72 7.22 -4.23 -6.89
C PHE A 72 7.26 -2.70 -6.88
N LEU A 73 6.68 -2.08 -5.85
CA LEU A 73 6.84 -0.67 -5.53
C LEU A 73 7.96 -0.49 -4.48
N PRO A 74 8.92 0.43 -4.69
CA PRO A 74 10.10 0.59 -3.82
C PRO A 74 9.82 1.38 -2.53
N TYR A 75 8.55 1.48 -2.13
CA TYR A 75 8.09 2.29 -1.00
C TYR A 75 7.55 1.41 0.12
N GLY A 76 7.29 2.02 1.28
CA GLY A 76 6.45 1.43 2.32
C GLY A 76 4.97 1.69 2.03
N ASN A 77 4.07 0.91 2.64
CA ASN A 77 2.63 1.15 2.59
C ASN A 77 2.01 1.20 3.98
N GLY A 78 1.40 2.34 4.31
CA GLY A 78 0.57 2.52 5.51
C GLY A 78 -0.90 2.52 5.13
N VAL A 79 -1.65 1.48 5.50
CA VAL A 79 -3.08 1.40 5.21
C VAL A 79 -3.93 1.80 6.41
N HIS A 80 -5.15 2.26 6.15
CA HIS A 80 -6.13 2.68 7.16
C HIS A 80 -5.60 3.85 8.02
N HIS A 81 -4.93 4.82 7.41
CA HIS A 81 -4.17 5.84 8.12
C HIS A 81 -5.02 6.67 9.11
N ASP A 82 -6.33 6.76 8.88
CA ASP A 82 -7.32 7.45 9.69
C ASP A 82 -8.09 6.57 10.68
N SER A 83 -7.84 5.25 10.76
CA SER A 83 -8.73 4.36 11.54
C SER A 83 -8.67 4.62 13.04
N ASP A 84 -7.53 5.06 13.55
CA ASP A 84 -7.34 5.48 14.94
C ASP A 84 -6.11 6.40 15.07
N ALA A 85 -6.07 7.16 16.17
CA ALA A 85 -5.01 8.13 16.44
C ALA A 85 -3.61 7.51 16.57
N GLY A 86 -3.51 6.19 16.76
CA GLY A 86 -2.24 5.47 16.87
C GLY A 86 -1.65 5.07 15.52
N ARG A 87 -2.46 4.88 14.48
CA ARG A 87 -1.98 4.38 13.18
C ARG A 87 -1.02 5.32 12.45
N SER A 88 -1.31 6.61 12.44
CA SER A 88 -0.42 7.59 11.81
C SER A 88 0.98 7.59 12.46
N PRO A 89 1.14 7.72 13.80
CA PRO A 89 2.44 7.57 14.47
C PRO A 89 3.18 6.25 14.20
N LEU A 90 2.45 5.14 13.98
CA LEU A 90 3.06 3.81 13.83
C LEU A 90 3.84 3.62 12.53
N VAL A 91 3.53 4.37 11.47
CA VAL A 91 4.37 4.36 10.24
C VAL A 91 5.55 5.33 10.35
N HIS A 92 5.42 6.42 11.11
CA HIS A 92 6.49 7.42 11.26
C HIS A 92 7.75 6.83 11.88
N ARG A 93 7.62 6.02 12.95
CA ARG A 93 8.79 5.46 13.63
C ARG A 93 9.65 4.57 12.71
N PRO A 94 9.10 3.52 12.04
CA PRO A 94 9.86 2.71 11.11
C PRO A 94 10.45 3.49 9.92
N VAL A 95 9.81 4.58 9.50
CA VAL A 95 10.35 5.45 8.44
C VAL A 95 11.51 6.29 8.99
N ALA A 96 11.37 6.87 10.19
CA ALA A 96 12.39 7.69 10.82
C ALA A 96 13.66 6.91 11.15
N ASP A 97 13.52 5.67 11.64
CA ASP A 97 14.66 4.80 12.00
C ASP A 97 15.23 4.00 10.80
N GLY A 98 14.65 4.15 9.61
CA GLY A 98 15.11 3.52 8.37
C GLY A 98 14.69 2.06 8.19
N THR A 99 13.87 1.49 9.09
CA THR A 99 13.29 0.15 8.94
C THR A 99 12.41 0.04 7.69
N LEU A 100 11.65 1.09 7.38
CA LEU A 100 10.88 1.25 6.15
C LEU A 100 11.46 2.40 5.32
N PRO A 101 11.42 2.31 3.97
CA PRO A 101 11.72 3.47 3.14
C PRO A 101 10.59 4.52 3.26
N THR A 102 10.66 5.60 2.47
CA THR A 102 9.51 6.49 2.25
C THR A 102 8.24 5.68 2.04
N ALA A 103 7.20 6.00 2.80
CA ALA A 103 5.95 5.26 2.82
C ALA A 103 4.82 6.06 2.18
N HIS A 104 4.01 5.37 1.38
CA HIS A 104 2.75 5.90 0.87
C HIS A 104 1.61 5.40 1.76
N CYS A 105 0.91 6.34 2.37
CA CYS A 105 -0.17 6.06 3.31
C CYS A 105 -1.52 6.46 2.73
N THR A 106 -2.57 5.74 3.09
CA THR A 106 -3.93 5.99 2.62
C THR A 106 -4.94 5.86 3.76
N ASP A 107 -5.83 6.84 3.85
CA ASP A 107 -7.07 6.72 4.62
C ASP A 107 -8.00 5.66 4.01
N ASP A 108 -9.01 5.25 4.77
CA ASP A 108 -10.09 4.43 4.26
C ASP A 108 -10.85 5.11 3.12
N GLY A 109 -11.06 4.34 2.05
CA GLY A 109 -11.71 4.82 0.82
C GLY A 109 -10.77 5.59 -0.12
N VAL A 110 -9.46 5.57 0.14
CA VAL A 110 -8.43 6.17 -0.73
C VAL A 110 -7.62 5.08 -1.44
N GLY A 111 -7.42 5.26 -2.75
CA GLY A 111 -6.59 4.41 -3.59
C GLY A 111 -5.42 5.19 -4.19
N LEU A 112 -4.30 4.49 -4.42
CA LEU A 112 -3.13 5.03 -5.11
C LEU A 112 -3.05 4.44 -6.51
N VAL A 113 -2.89 5.29 -7.52
CA VAL A 113 -2.68 4.89 -8.91
C VAL A 113 -1.21 5.04 -9.23
N CYS A 114 -0.53 3.93 -9.45
CA CYS A 114 0.88 3.91 -9.86
C CYS A 114 1.03 3.47 -11.33
N ARG A 115 1.99 4.06 -12.05
CA ARG A 115 2.42 3.60 -13.39
C ARG A 115 3.88 3.18 -13.31
N GLY A 116 4.14 1.90 -13.59
CA GLY A 116 5.40 1.30 -13.15
C GLY A 116 5.52 1.49 -11.64
N THR A 117 6.62 2.09 -11.20
CA THR A 117 6.85 2.39 -9.79
C THR A 117 6.42 3.79 -9.37
N GLU A 118 6.01 4.65 -10.29
CA GLU A 118 5.73 6.06 -9.99
C GLU A 118 4.28 6.26 -9.56
N LEU A 119 4.08 6.97 -8.45
CA LEU A 119 2.75 7.42 -8.03
C LEU A 119 2.27 8.53 -8.96
N VAL A 120 1.12 8.33 -9.60
CA VAL A 120 0.55 9.27 -10.58
C VAL A 120 -0.58 10.10 -9.98
N GLU A 121 -1.47 9.46 -9.22
CA GLU A 121 -2.56 10.14 -8.53
C GLU A 121 -3.03 9.34 -7.32
N ALA A 122 -3.64 10.04 -6.37
CA ALA A 122 -4.51 9.45 -5.36
C ALA A 122 -5.97 9.69 -5.75
N VAL A 123 -6.84 8.72 -5.49
CA VAL A 123 -8.28 8.82 -5.73
C VAL A 123 -9.05 8.51 -4.46
N ALA A 124 -10.18 9.16 -4.24
CA ALA A 124 -11.00 8.96 -3.05
C ALA A 124 -12.47 8.76 -3.40
N GLU A 125 -13.11 7.82 -2.68
CA GLU A 125 -14.55 7.60 -2.76
C GLU A 125 -15.34 8.53 -1.82
N LEU A 126 -14.74 8.86 -0.66
CA LEU A 126 -15.33 9.71 0.37
C LEU A 126 -14.69 11.11 0.41
N PRO A 127 -15.46 12.18 0.70
CA PRO A 127 -14.90 13.51 0.90
C PRO A 127 -14.04 13.57 2.17
N GLY A 128 -13.01 14.42 2.15
CA GLY A 128 -12.15 14.70 3.32
C GLY A 128 -11.08 13.63 3.61
N ARG A 129 -11.03 12.55 2.85
CA ARG A 129 -10.00 11.50 2.97
C ARG A 129 -8.73 11.90 2.22
N GLY A 130 -7.58 11.39 2.64
CA GLY A 130 -6.27 11.71 2.09
C GLY A 130 -5.39 10.51 1.79
N ALA A 131 -4.43 10.76 0.90
CA ALA A 131 -3.21 9.98 0.85
C ALA A 131 -2.06 10.82 1.44
N TYR A 132 -0.98 10.18 1.83
CA TYR A 132 0.14 10.84 2.47
C TYR A 132 1.47 10.22 2.05
N ILE A 133 2.52 11.04 1.96
CA ILE A 133 3.90 10.61 1.84
C ILE A 133 4.57 10.84 3.18
N VAL A 134 4.99 9.76 3.82
CA VAL A 134 5.78 9.81 5.06
C VAL A 134 7.24 9.55 4.69
N ARG A 135 8.12 10.52 4.96
CA ARG A 135 9.54 10.45 4.62
C ARG A 135 10.42 10.78 5.83
N CYS A 136 11.59 10.16 5.89
CA CYS A 136 12.60 10.48 6.88
C CYS A 136 13.17 11.89 6.61
N GLU A 137 13.31 12.67 7.68
CA GLU A 137 13.97 13.97 7.70
C GLU A 137 14.77 14.08 9.01
N GLY A 138 16.08 13.86 8.92
CA GLY A 138 16.96 13.73 10.09
C GLY A 138 16.60 12.51 10.94
N ASP A 139 16.39 12.72 12.24
CA ASP A 139 16.02 11.67 13.20
C ASP A 139 14.50 11.49 13.35
N SER A 140 13.72 12.10 12.45
CA SER A 140 12.26 12.12 12.49
C SER A 140 11.64 11.75 11.15
N ALA A 141 10.33 11.50 11.15
CA ALA A 141 9.56 11.36 9.93
C ALA A 141 8.56 12.51 9.81
N VAL A 142 8.53 13.11 8.62
CA VAL A 142 7.58 14.15 8.23
C VAL A 142 6.57 13.58 7.25
N GLU A 143 5.37 14.14 7.31
CA GLU A 143 4.24 13.71 6.48
C GLU A 143 3.78 14.85 5.58
N GLU A 144 3.55 14.52 4.31
CA GLU A 144 2.97 15.41 3.32
C GLU A 144 1.67 14.81 2.80
N ARG A 145 0.56 15.55 2.92
CA ARG A 145 -0.74 15.12 2.39
C ARG A 145 -0.78 15.30 0.87
N ILE A 146 -1.20 14.24 0.18
CA ILE A 146 -1.61 14.25 -1.22
C ILE A 146 -3.14 14.37 -1.26
N GLU A 147 -3.64 15.44 -1.84
CA GLU A 147 -5.09 15.61 -2.00
C GLU A 147 -5.61 14.69 -3.11
N PRO A 148 -6.51 13.74 -2.80
CA PRO A 148 -6.98 12.79 -3.79
C PRO A 148 -8.04 13.41 -4.70
N ARG A 149 -8.05 12.98 -5.96
CA ARG A 149 -9.14 13.29 -6.88
C ARG A 149 -10.39 12.49 -6.47
N ARG A 150 -11.50 13.18 -6.26
CA ARG A 150 -12.79 12.53 -5.97
C ARG A 150 -13.28 11.71 -7.15
N LEU A 151 -13.66 10.46 -6.89
CA LEU A 151 -14.37 9.65 -7.88
C LEU A 151 -15.83 10.09 -7.99
N PRO A 152 -16.43 10.06 -9.19
CA PRO A 152 -17.86 10.28 -9.33
C PRO A 152 -18.62 9.20 -8.55
N SER A 153 -19.71 9.58 -7.89
CA SER A 153 -20.60 8.60 -7.29
C SER A 153 -21.09 7.62 -8.37
N PRO A 154 -21.15 6.31 -8.09
CA PRO A 154 -21.77 5.38 -9.02
C PRO A 154 -23.22 5.83 -9.30
N PRO A 155 -23.73 5.63 -10.52
CA PRO A 155 -25.13 5.92 -10.81
C PRO A 155 -26.00 5.11 -9.86
N SER A 156 -26.96 5.79 -9.23
CA SER A 156 -28.02 5.21 -8.39
C SER A 156 -28.93 4.29 -9.18
#